data_AF-A0A284VSA7-F1
#
_entry.id   AF-A0A284VSA7-F1
#
_cell.length_a   1.000
_cell.length_b   1.000
_cell.length_c   1.000
_cell.angle_alpha   90.00
_cell.angle_beta   90.00
_cell.angle_gamma   90.00
#
_symmetry.space_group_name_H-M   'P 1'
#
loop_
_entity.id
_entity.type
_entity.pdbx_description
1 polymer ?
#
loop_
_entity_poly.entity_id
_entity_poly.type
_entity_poly.pdbx_seq_one_letter_code
_entity_poly.pdbx_strand_id
1 'polypeptide(L)'
;MPFTPYHLGPGSLIGLSLFRIFDFPALLIASVIIDIEPFSVLLFNLNYPLHGFFHSFPGGSIVAGFIAATVYFLKNEIKKSMVPLFGVYSHILLDSPLYTDIKPFYPLMINPFYGRLG
;
A
#
# COMPACT_ATOMS: atom_id res chain seq x y z
N MET A 1 -2.53 -7.35 -16.02
CA MET A 1 -3.92 -6.98 -16.34
C MET A 1 -4.42 -6.14 -15.17
N PRO A 2 -4.84 -4.88 -15.38
CA PRO A 2 -4.73 -3.85 -14.35
C PRO A 2 -5.78 -3.93 -13.25
N PHE A 3 -6.91 -4.61 -13.49
CA PHE A 3 -7.95 -4.77 -12.48
C PHE A 3 -8.64 -6.10 -12.66
N THR A 4 -8.19 -7.11 -11.92
CA THR A 4 -9.02 -8.29 -11.62
C THR A 4 -9.45 -8.19 -10.17
N PRO A 5 -10.65 -8.68 -9.79
CA PRO A 5 -11.05 -8.78 -8.39
C PRO A 5 -10.14 -9.71 -7.57
N TYR A 6 -9.12 -10.31 -8.19
CA TYR A 6 -8.00 -10.99 -7.53
C TYR A 6 -7.00 -10.04 -6.83
N HIS A 7 -7.12 -8.71 -6.95
CA HIS A 7 -6.46 -7.76 -6.02
C HIS A 7 -7.13 -7.74 -4.63
N LEU A 8 -8.31 -8.33 -4.49
CA LEU A 8 -8.82 -8.82 -3.20
C LEU A 8 -8.18 -10.19 -2.85
N GLY A 9 -6.97 -10.47 -3.36
CA GLY A 9 -6.15 -11.64 -3.05
C GLY A 9 -5.65 -11.62 -1.61
N PRO A 10 -4.63 -12.41 -1.24
CA PRO A 10 -4.25 -12.78 0.13
C PRO A 10 -4.21 -11.66 1.19
N GLY A 11 -4.06 -10.39 0.82
CA GLY A 11 -4.28 -9.24 1.72
C GLY A 11 -5.70 -9.16 2.31
N SER A 12 -6.74 -9.56 1.57
CA SER A 12 -8.11 -9.67 2.07
C SER A 12 -8.31 -10.87 3.00
N LEU A 13 -7.60 -11.99 2.79
CA LEU A 13 -7.67 -13.19 3.65
C LEU A 13 -6.88 -13.02 4.96
N ILE A 14 -5.72 -12.36 4.88
CA ILE A 14 -4.96 -11.92 6.06
C ILE A 14 -5.75 -10.84 6.80
N GLY A 15 -6.33 -9.87 6.07
CA GLY A 15 -7.26 -8.88 6.59
C GLY A 15 -8.44 -9.53 7.31
N LEU A 16 -9.13 -10.51 6.69
CA LEU A 16 -10.25 -11.33 7.18
C LEU A 16 -9.93 -12.07 8.47
N SER A 17 -8.74 -12.65 8.55
CA SER A 17 -8.26 -13.33 9.76
C SER A 17 -7.92 -12.36 10.89
N LEU A 18 -7.72 -11.08 10.59
CA LEU A 18 -7.31 -10.03 11.51
C LEU A 18 -8.42 -9.01 11.88
N PHE A 19 -9.65 -9.15 11.35
CA PHE A 19 -10.78 -8.23 11.63
C PHE A 19 -11.08 -8.03 13.11
N ARG A 20 -10.73 -9.02 13.95
CA ARG A 20 -10.98 -8.96 15.39
C ARG A 20 -9.94 -8.13 16.15
N ILE A 21 -8.81 -7.82 15.51
CA ILE A 21 -7.63 -7.20 16.15
C ILE A 21 -7.35 -5.80 15.59
N PHE A 22 -7.61 -5.55 14.30
CA PHE A 22 -7.29 -4.28 13.64
C PHE A 22 -8.51 -3.49 13.18
N ASP A 23 -8.35 -2.16 13.11
CA ASP A 23 -9.34 -1.24 12.55
C ASP A 23 -9.48 -1.46 11.05
N PHE A 24 -10.43 -2.31 10.66
CA PHE A 24 -10.59 -2.74 9.28
C PHE A 24 -10.77 -1.59 8.27
N PRO A 25 -11.61 -0.55 8.54
CA PRO A 25 -11.68 0.63 7.67
C PRO A 25 -10.32 1.31 7.48
N ALA A 26 -9.55 1.52 8.54
CA ALA A 26 -8.23 2.14 8.43
C ALA A 26 -7.26 1.28 7.61
N LEU A 27 -7.29 -0.05 7.78
CA LEU A 27 -6.48 -0.99 7.02
C LEU A 27 -6.80 -0.92 5.52
N LEU A 28 -8.09 -0.99 5.16
CA LEU A 28 -8.55 -1.01 3.78
C LEU A 28 -8.27 0.32 3.07
N ILE A 29 -8.55 1.44 3.74
CA ILE A 29 -8.23 2.77 3.20
C ILE A 29 -6.73 2.88 2.94
N ALA A 30 -5.91 2.46 3.91
CA ALA A 30 -4.46 2.55 3.79
C ALA A 30 -3.89 1.64 2.69
N SER A 31 -4.47 0.46 2.46
CA SER A 31 -4.03 -0.42 1.37
C SER A 31 -4.47 0.06 -0.01
N VAL A 32 -5.56 0.82 -0.14
CA VAL A 32 -6.07 1.26 -1.46
C VAL A 32 -5.60 2.66 -1.83
N ILE A 33 -5.33 3.53 -0.85
CA ILE A 33 -5.04 4.94 -1.12
C ILE A 33 -3.79 5.15 -2.00
N ILE A 34 -2.80 4.26 -1.90
CA ILE A 34 -1.56 4.41 -2.66
C ILE A 34 -1.76 4.14 -4.16
N ASP A 35 -2.81 3.38 -4.52
CA ASP A 35 -3.22 3.15 -5.92
C ASP A 35 -3.67 4.43 -6.64
N ILE A 36 -3.92 5.53 -5.92
CA ILE A 36 -4.17 6.83 -6.54
C ILE A 36 -2.98 7.25 -7.42
N GLU A 37 -1.75 6.89 -7.06
CA GLU A 37 -0.55 7.17 -7.85
C GLU A 37 -0.61 6.51 -9.25
N PRO A 38 -0.63 5.16 -9.39
CA PRO A 38 -0.75 4.50 -10.69
C PRO A 38 -2.05 4.83 -11.41
N PHE A 39 -3.16 5.00 -10.68
CA PHE A 39 -4.42 5.42 -11.28
C PHE A 39 -4.33 6.80 -11.95
N SER A 40 -3.66 7.77 -11.30
CA SER A 40 -3.46 9.10 -11.87
C SER A 40 -2.56 9.07 -13.11
N VAL A 41 -1.52 8.23 -13.11
CA VAL A 41 -0.64 8.05 -14.26
C VAL A 41 -1.42 7.54 -15.47
N LEU A 42 -2.28 6.53 -15.26
CA LEU A 42 -3.13 5.97 -16.30
C LEU A 42 -4.20 6.96 -16.77
N LEU A 43 -4.87 7.65 -15.84
CA LEU A 43 -5.99 8.55 -16.15
C LEU A 43 -5.53 9.79 -16.94
N PHE A 44 -4.39 10.35 -16.57
CA PHE A 44 -3.87 11.58 -17.18
C PHE A 44 -2.76 11.33 -18.21
N ASN A 45 -2.42 10.07 -18.49
CA ASN A 45 -1.35 9.67 -19.39
C ASN A 45 -0.02 10.41 -19.09
N LEU A 46 0.38 10.39 -17.82
CA LEU A 46 1.53 11.15 -17.34
C LEU A 46 2.85 10.51 -17.80
N ASN A 47 3.86 11.34 -18.09
CA ASN A 47 5.24 10.88 -18.28
C ASN A 47 5.92 10.60 -16.92
N TYR A 48 5.40 9.60 -16.21
CA TYR A 48 5.81 9.17 -14.87
C TYR A 48 5.74 7.63 -14.82
N PRO A 49 6.62 6.92 -14.08
CA PRO A 49 6.49 5.48 -13.87
C PRO A 49 5.10 5.14 -13.31
N LEU A 50 4.58 3.96 -13.62
CA LEU A 50 3.25 3.56 -13.15
C LEU A 50 3.24 3.51 -11.61
N HIS A 51 4.25 2.87 -11.01
CA HIS A 51 4.48 2.88 -9.58
C HIS A 51 5.67 3.79 -9.24
N GLY A 52 5.40 4.84 -8.49
CA GLY A 52 6.32 5.93 -8.26
C GLY A 52 6.90 5.95 -6.85
N PHE A 53 7.02 7.15 -6.31
CA PHE A 53 7.57 7.38 -4.97
C PHE A 53 6.66 6.83 -3.88
N PHE A 54 5.34 6.91 -4.05
CA PHE A 54 4.41 6.43 -3.03
C PHE A 54 4.34 4.91 -2.94
N HIS A 55 4.72 4.19 -4.00
CA HIS A 55 5.00 2.75 -3.99
C HIS A 55 6.42 2.38 -3.50
N SER A 56 6.94 3.13 -2.53
CA SER A 56 8.18 2.81 -1.78
C SER A 56 7.89 2.80 -0.29
N PHE A 57 8.64 2.07 0.53
CA PHE A 57 8.44 2.11 2.00
C PHE A 57 8.59 3.52 2.57
N PRO A 58 9.58 4.35 2.17
CA PRO A 58 9.66 5.73 2.63
C PRO A 58 8.48 6.60 2.18
N GLY A 59 8.10 6.56 0.90
CA GLY A 59 6.96 7.35 0.39
C GLY A 59 5.62 6.88 0.96
N GLY A 60 5.43 5.57 1.04
CA GLY A 60 4.27 4.95 1.67
C GLY A 60 4.17 5.27 3.17
N SER A 61 5.29 5.40 3.88
CA SER A 61 5.30 5.83 5.30
C SER A 61 4.69 7.22 5.49
N ILE A 62 4.88 8.13 4.54
CA ILE A 62 4.29 9.48 4.59
C ILE A 62 2.77 9.38 4.48
N VAL A 63 2.27 8.58 3.53
CA VAL A 63 0.83 8.36 3.33
C VAL A 63 0.22 7.65 4.54
N ALA A 64 0.86 6.60 5.03
CA ALA A 64 0.44 5.87 6.21
C ALA A 64 0.45 6.77 7.45
N GLY A 65 1.45 7.63 7.63
CA GLY A 65 1.53 8.60 8.72
C GLY A 65 0.40 9.61 8.71
N PHE A 66 0.01 10.10 7.53
CA PHE A 66 -1.15 11.00 7.39
C PHE A 66 -2.46 10.31 7.79
N ILE A 67 -2.69 9.07 7.33
CA ILE A 67 -3.87 8.29 7.73
C ILE A 67 -3.82 7.97 9.22
N ALA A 68 -2.66 7.57 9.75
CA ALA A 68 -2.45 7.27 11.15
C ALA A 68 -2.84 8.46 12.04
N ALA A 69 -2.37 9.66 11.70
CA ALA A 69 -2.73 10.89 12.40
C ALA A 69 -4.25 11.12 12.35
N THR A 70 -4.87 10.96 11.17
CA THR A 70 -6.32 11.09 11.00
C THR A 70 -7.09 10.11 11.89
N VAL A 71 -6.68 8.84 11.92
CA VAL A 71 -7.29 7.81 12.78
C VAL A 71 -7.10 8.13 14.25
N TYR A 72 -5.92 8.62 14.64
CA TYR A 72 -5.66 9.03 16.02
C TYR A 72 -6.57 10.18 16.44
N PHE A 73 -6.73 11.23 15.63
CA PHE A 73 -7.60 12.36 15.96
C PHE A 73 -9.09 11.97 16.02
N LEU A 74 -9.53 11.03 15.18
CA LEU A 74 -10.93 10.60 15.15
C LEU A 74 -11.28 9.60 16.27
N LYS A 75 -10.34 8.74 16.66
CA LYS A 75 -10.60 7.61 17.58
C LYS A 75 -9.90 7.72 18.92
N ASN A 76 -8.93 8.62 19.06
CA ASN A 76 -8.06 8.78 20.23
C ASN A 76 -7.42 7.46 20.72
N GLU A 77 -7.11 6.56 19.79
CA GLU A 77 -6.55 5.23 20.06
C GLU A 77 -5.27 4.98 19.27
N ILE A 78 -4.14 4.94 19.98
CA ILE A 78 -2.81 4.73 19.38
C ILE A 78 -2.70 3.36 18.68
N LYS A 79 -3.34 2.32 19.22
CA LYS A 79 -3.30 0.97 18.59
C LYS A 79 -3.94 0.99 17.20
N LYS A 80 -5.04 1.72 17.03
CA LYS A 80 -5.73 1.85 15.74
C LYS A 80 -4.98 2.75 14.78
N SER A 81 -4.28 3.77 15.27
CA SER A 81 -3.45 4.63 14.41
C SER A 81 -2.22 3.93 13.83
N MET A 82 -1.81 2.77 14.35
CA MET A 82 -0.71 1.98 13.76
C MET A 82 -1.15 1.12 12.56
N VAL A 83 -2.45 0.86 12.41
CA VAL A 83 -3.01 -0.02 11.37
C VAL A 83 -2.69 0.45 9.94
N PRO A 84 -2.70 1.75 9.61
CA PRO A 84 -2.38 2.22 8.25
C PRO A 84 -0.99 1.82 7.75
N LEU A 85 0.00 1.71 8.64
CA LEU A 85 1.35 1.25 8.27
C LEU A 85 1.30 -0.19 7.74
N PHE A 86 0.54 -1.06 8.40
CA PHE A 86 0.36 -2.44 7.94
C PHE A 86 -0.35 -2.49 6.58
N GLY A 87 -1.38 -1.66 6.38
CA GLY A 87 -2.10 -1.56 5.11
C GLY A 87 -1.17 -1.21 3.95
N VAL A 88 -0.48 -0.08 4.05
CA VAL A 88 0.44 0.41 3.01
C VAL A 88 1.60 -0.57 2.78
N TYR A 89 2.23 -1.07 3.84
CA TYR A 89 3.40 -1.94 3.68
C TYR A 89 3.02 -3.30 3.10
N SER A 90 1.88 -3.85 3.50
CA SER A 90 1.38 -5.11 2.92
C SER A 90 1.09 -4.94 1.43
N HIS A 91 0.47 -3.83 1.02
CA HIS A 91 0.24 -3.54 -0.39
C HIS A 91 1.56 -3.47 -1.16
N ILE A 92 2.51 -2.63 -0.72
CA ILE A 92 3.82 -2.49 -1.40
C ILE A 92 4.52 -3.85 -1.49
N LEU A 93 4.51 -4.64 -0.41
CA LEU A 93 5.16 -5.94 -0.37
C LEU A 93 4.50 -6.97 -1.32
N LEU A 94 3.16 -6.95 -1.44
CA LEU A 94 2.43 -7.83 -2.34
C LEU A 94 2.64 -7.48 -3.81
N ASP A 95 2.81 -6.20 -4.12
CA ASP A 95 3.03 -5.72 -5.48
C ASP A 95 4.49 -5.80 -5.92
N SER A 96 5.44 -5.73 -4.99
CA SER A 96 6.87 -5.74 -5.30
C SER A 96 7.33 -6.96 -6.13
N PRO A 97 6.85 -8.19 -5.92
CA PRO A 97 7.21 -9.31 -6.80
C PRO A 97 6.68 -9.20 -8.23
N LEU A 98 5.61 -8.44 -8.45
CA LEU A 98 4.84 -8.40 -9.70
C LEU A 98 5.36 -7.35 -10.69
N TYR A 99 5.91 -6.25 -10.18
CA TYR A 99 6.23 -5.07 -11.00
C TYR A 99 7.72 -4.68 -10.93
N THR A 100 8.32 -4.44 -12.08
CA THR A 100 9.74 -4.05 -12.20
C THR A 100 10.00 -2.59 -11.82
N ASP A 101 8.99 -1.72 -11.93
CA ASP A 101 9.12 -0.28 -11.71
C ASP A 101 8.97 0.15 -10.25
N ILE A 102 8.39 -0.71 -9.40
CA ILE A 102 8.33 -0.54 -7.95
C ILE A 102 9.74 -0.52 -7.35
N LYS A 103 10.02 0.47 -6.50
CA LYS A 103 11.31 0.65 -5.82
C LYS A 103 11.10 0.68 -4.31
N PRO A 104 10.99 -0.49 -3.65
CA PRO A 104 10.56 -0.56 -2.25
C PRO A 104 11.47 0.22 -1.30
N PHE A 105 12.77 0.25 -1.60
CA PHE A 105 13.79 0.89 -0.78
C PHE A 105 14.34 2.18 -1.42
N TYR A 106 13.50 2.94 -2.12
CA TYR A 106 13.89 4.25 -2.68
C TYR A 106 14.73 5.06 -1.67
N PRO A 107 15.87 5.67 -2.06
CA PRO A 107 16.34 5.91 -3.42
C PRO A 107 17.09 4.74 -4.08
N LEU A 108 17.13 3.55 -3.47
CA LEU A 108 17.64 2.38 -4.17
C LEU A 108 16.74 2.08 -5.37
N MET A 109 17.34 2.07 -6.57
CA MET A 109 16.63 1.94 -7.84
C MET A 109 16.37 0.48 -8.24
N ILE A 110 16.49 -0.44 -7.29
CA ILE A 110 16.39 -1.89 -7.50
C ILE A 110 15.19 -2.41 -6.74
N ASN A 111 14.44 -3.30 -7.37
CA ASN A 111 13.43 -4.11 -6.71
C ASN A 111 14.01 -5.47 -6.33
N PRO A 112 14.37 -5.72 -5.05
CA PRO A 112 14.91 -7.01 -4.65
C PRO A 112 13.85 -8.11 -4.62
N PHE A 113 12.56 -7.79 -4.60
CA PHE A 113 11.49 -8.80 -4.50
C PHE A 113 10.98 -9.27 -5.85
N TYR A 114 11.31 -8.56 -6.94
CA TYR A 114 10.85 -8.87 -8.28
C TYR A 114 11.13 -10.33 -8.64
N GLY A 115 10.08 -11.06 -9.06
CA GLY A 115 10.18 -12.46 -9.47
C GLY A 115 10.43 -13.48 -8.35
N ARG A 116 10.39 -13.09 -7.07
CA ARG A 116 10.63 -14.01 -5.93
C ARG A 116 9.41 -14.81 -5.46
N LEU A 117 8.30 -14.81 -6.21
CA LEU A 117 7.11 -15.66 -5.96
C LEU A 117 7.12 -16.96 -6.81
N GLY A 118 8.32 -17.47 -7.14
CA GLY A 118 8.52 -18.71 -7.92
C GLY A 118 8.96 -19.89 -7.06
#